data_AF-A0A3C0BF88-F1
#
_entry.id   AF-A0A3C0BF88-F1
#
_cell.length_a   1.000
_cell.length_b   1.000
_cell.length_c   1.000
_cell.angle_alpha   90.00
_cell.angle_beta   90.00
_cell.angle_gamma   90.00
#
_symmetry.space_group_name_H-M   'P 1'
#
loop_
_entity.id
_entity.type
_entity.pdbx_description
1 polymer ?
#
loop_
_entity_poly.entity_id
_entity_poly.type
_entity_poly.pdbx_seq_one_letter_code
_entity_poly.pdbx_strand_id
1 'polypeptide(L)'
;VTPDASIQLFLPENIGNIRGVGNGNLQLRVTKDGDVLMFGQYIITQGTFLFTLQNILNRVFTISPGGKITFRGSPYEADINVNAVYKVRA
;
A
#
# COMPACT_ATOMS: atom_id res chain seq x y z
N VAL A 1 15.42 -0.19 -17.19
CA VAL A 1 13.98 -0.50 -17.12
C VAL A 1 13.71 -1.14 -15.77
N THR A 2 13.31 -0.35 -14.77
CA THR A 2 12.63 -0.90 -13.60
C THR A 2 11.22 -1.26 -14.05
N PRO A 3 10.79 -2.53 -13.99
CA PRO A 3 9.39 -2.86 -14.21
C PRO A 3 8.58 -2.09 -13.18
N ASP A 4 7.45 -1.52 -13.59
CA ASP A 4 6.48 -0.96 -12.68
C ASP A 4 6.17 -2.01 -11.60
N ALA A 5 6.63 -1.78 -10.37
CA ALA A 5 6.50 -2.75 -9.30
C ALA A 5 5.08 -2.69 -8.76
N SER A 6 4.43 -3.83 -8.58
CA SER A 6 3.10 -3.92 -7.97
C SER A 6 3.19 -4.18 -6.48
N ILE A 7 2.37 -3.50 -5.69
CA ILE A 7 2.22 -3.76 -4.26
C ILE A 7 0.77 -4.07 -3.91
N GLN A 8 0.59 -5.00 -2.97
CA GLN A 8 -0.69 -5.23 -2.31
C GLN A 8 -0.47 -5.25 -0.79
N LEU A 9 -1.16 -4.35 -0.09
CA LEU A 9 -1.10 -4.25 1.36
C LEU A 9 -2.48 -4.57 1.94
N PHE A 10 -2.51 -5.50 2.89
CA PHE A 10 -3.69 -5.77 3.70
C PHE A 10 -3.58 -4.95 4.98
N LEU A 11 -4.60 -4.13 5.22
CA LEU A 11 -4.61 -3.22 6.35
C LEU A 11 -5.16 -3.93 7.60
N PRO A 12 -4.76 -3.50 8.81
CA PRO A 12 -5.22 -4.11 10.05
C PRO A 12 -6.74 -4.01 10.21
N GLU A 13 -7.29 -4.83 11.11
CA GLU A 13 -8.72 -4.80 11.49
C GLU A 13 -9.70 -5.02 10.34
N ASN A 14 -9.24 -5.63 9.24
CA ASN A 14 -10.05 -5.89 8.04
C ASN A 14 -10.66 -4.62 7.43
N ILE A 15 -10.05 -3.45 7.63
CA ILE A 15 -10.51 -2.20 7.00
C ILE A 15 -10.37 -2.21 5.48
N GLY A 16 -9.67 -3.22 4.94
CA GLY A 16 -9.58 -3.53 3.53
C GLY A 16 -8.13 -3.60 3.05
N ASN A 17 -7.87 -3.23 1.79
CA ASN A 17 -6.56 -3.40 1.19
C ASN A 17 -6.22 -2.31 0.16
N ILE A 18 -4.94 -1.98 0.09
CA ILE A 18 -4.37 -1.10 -0.94
C ILE A 18 -3.75 -1.97 -2.02
N ARG A 19 -4.03 -1.66 -3.29
CA ARG A 19 -3.33 -2.21 -4.45
C ARG A 19 -2.76 -1.06 -5.27
N GLY A 20 -1.49 -1.16 -5.62
CA GLY A 20 -0.83 -0.09 -6.35
C GLY A 20 0.20 -0.62 -7.32
N VAL A 21 0.43 0.16 -8.36
CA VAL A 21 1.55 0.05 -9.26
C VAL A 21 2.34 1.36 -9.13
N GLY A 22 3.66 1.27 -9.22
CA GLY A 22 4.51 2.37 -8.83
C GLY A 22 5.99 2.05 -8.89
N ASN A 23 6.75 3.03 -8.44
CA ASN A 23 8.20 3.01 -8.51
C ASN A 23 8.77 3.11 -7.10
N GLY A 24 9.78 2.31 -6.79
CA GLY A 24 10.42 2.35 -5.50
C GLY A 24 11.80 1.72 -5.53
N ASN A 25 12.66 2.22 -4.66
CA ASN A 25 13.91 1.55 -4.33
C ASN A 25 13.71 0.86 -2.99
N LEU A 26 13.48 -0.45 -3.04
CA LEU A 26 13.19 -1.27 -1.87
C LEU A 26 14.31 -2.29 -1.67
N GLN A 27 14.83 -2.32 -0.44
CA GLN A 27 15.74 -3.36 0.01
C GLN A 27 14.99 -4.31 0.93
N LEU A 28 15.02 -5.60 0.59
CA LEU A 28 14.49 -6.67 1.44
C LEU A 28 15.65 -7.43 2.07
N ARG A 29 15.53 -7.71 3.37
CA ARG A 29 16.45 -8.55 4.12
C ARG A 29 15.65 -9.56 4.93
N VAL A 30 16.11 -10.81 4.94
CA VAL A 30 15.57 -11.85 5.83
C VAL A 30 16.62 -12.16 6.88
N THR A 31 16.23 -12.16 8.17
CA THR A 31 17.14 -12.53 9.26
C THR A 31 17.28 -14.06 9.34
N LYS A 32 18.27 -14.55 10.10
CA LYS A 32 18.43 -15.99 10.30
C LYS A 32 17.23 -16.62 11.03
N ASP A 33 16.57 -15.81 11.86
CA ASP A 33 15.39 -16.21 12.65
C ASP A 33 14.09 -16.12 11.83
N GLY A 34 14.17 -15.66 10.58
CA GLY A 34 13.06 -15.62 9.63
C GLY A 34 12.33 -14.28 9.53
N ASP A 35 12.74 -13.26 10.29
CA ASP A 35 12.11 -11.95 10.21
C ASP A 35 12.39 -11.29 8.86
N VAL A 36 11.32 -10.73 8.28
CA VAL A 36 11.42 -9.92 7.06
C VAL A 36 11.59 -8.46 7.44
N LEU A 37 12.65 -7.85 6.94
CA LEU A 37 12.93 -6.44 7.06
C LEU A 37 12.89 -5.80 5.67
N MET A 38 12.20 -4.67 5.56
CA MET A 38 12.08 -3.86 4.36
C MET A 38 12.57 -2.45 4.64
N PHE A 39 13.32 -1.89 3.70
CA PHE A 39 13.83 -0.52 3.75
C PHE A 39 13.62 0.18 2.43
N GLY A 40 13.34 1.48 2.50
CA GLY A 40 13.22 2.33 1.34
C GLY A 40 11.81 2.86 1.12
N GLN A 41 11.57 3.40 -0.07
CA GLN A 41 10.34 4.12 -0.40
C GLN A 41 9.72 3.58 -1.67
N TYR A 42 8.40 3.53 -1.67
CA TYR A 42 7.59 3.17 -2.81
C TYR A 42 6.56 4.27 -3.08
N ILE A 43 6.55 4.78 -4.32
CA ILE A 43 5.67 5.84 -4.81
C ILE A 43 4.63 5.22 -5.75
N ILE A 44 3.38 5.27 -5.33
CA ILE A 44 2.22 4.78 -6.10
C ILE A 44 1.95 5.77 -7.24
N THR A 45 1.97 5.27 -8.47
CA THR A 45 1.58 6.04 -9.67
C THR A 45 0.11 5.81 -10.01
N GLN A 46 -0.39 4.59 -9.77
CA GLN A 46 -1.79 4.21 -9.94
C GLN A 46 -2.17 3.17 -8.92
N GLY A 47 -3.36 3.26 -8.34
CA GLY A 47 -3.83 2.25 -7.39
C GLY A 47 -5.25 2.44 -6.92
N THR A 48 -5.70 1.48 -6.12
CA THR A 48 -7.01 1.50 -5.46
C THR A 48 -6.86 1.19 -3.98
N PHE A 49 -7.74 1.78 -3.19
CA PHE A 49 -7.96 1.42 -1.80
C PHE A 49 -9.37 0.83 -1.70
N LEU A 50 -9.46 -0.48 -1.48
CA LEU A 50 -10.71 -1.12 -1.09
C LEU A 50 -10.88 -0.87 0.40
N PHE A 51 -11.91 -0.12 0.76
CA PHE A 51 -12.38 0.03 2.13
C PHE A 51 -13.53 -0.93 2.39
N THR A 52 -13.43 -1.65 3.50
CA THR A 52 -14.44 -2.60 3.98
C THR A 52 -14.77 -2.28 5.43
N LEU A 53 -16.07 -2.09 5.70
CA LEU A 53 -16.61 -1.99 7.06
C LEU A 53 -17.47 -3.22 7.32
N GLN A 54 -16.83 -4.31 7.74
CA GLN A 54 -17.45 -5.62 7.94
C GLN A 54 -18.36 -5.99 6.75
N ASN A 55 -19.61 -6.38 7.04
CA ASN A 55 -20.62 -6.74 6.02
C ASN A 55 -21.51 -5.56 5.62
N ILE A 56 -21.21 -4.35 6.09
CA ILE A 56 -22.10 -3.18 5.94
C ILE A 56 -21.75 -2.42 4.66
N LEU A 57 -20.47 -2.25 4.38
CA LEU A 57 -20.03 -1.34 3.32
C LEU A 57 -18.74 -1.81 2.67
N ASN A 58 -18.77 -1.88 1.33
CA ASN A 58 -17.58 -2.01 0.49
C ASN A 58 -17.52 -0.84 -0.49
N ARG A 59 -16.38 -0.12 -0.49
CA ARG A 59 -16.15 1.03 -1.37
C ARG A 59 -14.72 1.00 -1.91
N VAL A 60 -14.60 1.16 -3.22
CA VAL A 60 -13.30 1.23 -3.90
C VAL A 60 -12.97 2.67 -4.18
N PHE A 61 -11.95 3.19 -3.51
CA PHE A 61 -11.39 4.52 -3.72
C PHE A 61 -10.26 4.44 -4.74
N THR A 62 -10.14 5.45 -5.60
CA THR A 62 -9.00 5.59 -6.51
C THR A 62 -7.90 6.37 -5.83
N ILE A 63 -6.68 5.82 -5.78
CA ILE A 63 -5.53 6.49 -5.18
C ILE A 63 -5.04 7.58 -6.12
N SER A 64 -4.83 8.79 -5.58
CA SER A 64 -4.20 9.87 -6.31
C SER A 64 -2.70 9.58 -6.51
N PRO A 65 -2.13 9.86 -7.69
CA PRO A 65 -0.70 9.70 -7.94
C PRO A 65 0.16 10.43 -6.91
N GLY A 66 1.29 9.83 -6.51
CA GLY A 66 2.22 10.41 -5.54
C GLY A 66 2.05 9.90 -4.11
N GLY A 67 1.09 9.01 -3.85
CA GLY A 67 1.00 8.29 -2.58
C GLY A 67 2.31 7.55 -2.27
N LYS A 68 2.75 7.59 -1.01
CA LYS A 68 4.06 7.10 -0.58
C LYS A 68 3.92 6.08 0.54
N ILE A 69 4.67 4.98 0.41
CA ILE A 69 4.84 3.98 1.46
C ILE A 69 6.33 3.95 1.82
N THR A 70 6.64 4.07 3.11
CA THR A 70 8.02 4.08 3.62
C THR A 70 8.25 2.92 4.57
N PHE A 71 9.28 2.13 4.28
CA PHE A 71 9.70 1.00 5.11
C PHE A 71 11.01 1.34 5.83
N ARG A 72 11.11 1.02 7.12
CA ARG A 72 12.30 1.28 7.97
C ARG A 72 12.72 0.08 8.82
N GLY A 73 12.25 -1.12 8.50
CA GLY A 73 12.39 -2.30 9.34
C GLY A 73 11.26 -3.28 9.06
N SER A 74 10.45 -3.59 10.07
CA SER A 74 9.30 -4.48 9.89
C SER A 74 8.33 -3.93 8.83
N PRO A 75 7.91 -4.73 7.83
CA PRO A 75 6.93 -4.30 6.84
C PRO A 75 5.53 -4.07 7.43
N TYR A 76 5.26 -4.61 8.62
CA TYR A 76 4.00 -4.39 9.34
C TYR A 76 3.92 -3.00 9.97
N GLU A 77 5.05 -2.30 10.10
CA GLU A 77 5.17 -0.95 10.68
C GLU A 77 5.44 0.11 9.60
N ALA A 78 5.09 -0.19 8.34
CA ALA A 78 5.30 0.74 7.23
C ALA A 78 4.47 2.02 7.41
N ASP A 79 5.09 3.17 7.16
CA ASP A 79 4.38 4.45 7.13
C ASP A 79 3.70 4.61 5.77
N ILE A 80 2.37 4.71 5.78
CA ILE A 80 1.54 4.86 4.58
C ILE A 80 0.96 6.27 4.55
N ASN A 81 1.33 7.06 3.53
CA ASN A 81 0.76 8.37 3.26
C ASN A 81 0.15 8.37 1.85
N VAL A 82 -1.17 8.23 1.79
CA VAL A 82 -1.90 8.06 0.53
C VAL A 82 -3.18 8.88 0.56
N ASN A 83 -3.43 9.63 -0.52
CA ASN A 83 -4.71 10.27 -0.76
C ASN A 83 -5.55 9.41 -1.72
N ALA A 84 -6.82 9.20 -1.40
CA ALA A 84 -7.72 8.42 -2.24
C ALA A 84 -9.09 9.11 -2.36
N VAL A 85 -9.69 9.00 -3.53
CA VAL A 85 -10.93 9.71 -3.89
C VAL A 85 -12.00 8.71 -4.29
N TYR A 86 -13.21 8.90 -3.78
CA TYR A 86 -14.43 8.23 -4.25
C TYR A 86 -15.39 9.28 -4.79
N LYS A 87 -15.77 9.14 -6.07
CA LYS A 87 -16.74 10.06 -6.70
C LYS A 87 -18.16 9.58 -6.37
N VAL A 88 -18.92 10.41 -5.68
CA VAL A 88 -20.37 10.23 -5.53
C VAL A 88 -21.07 10.81 -6.76
N ARG A 89 -22.10 10.12 -7.25
CA ARG A 89 -23.02 10.70 -8.24
C ARG A 89 -24.08 11.48 -7.47
N ALA A 90 -24.32 12.72 -7.90
CA ALA A 90 -25.43 13.55 -7.45
C ALA A 90 -26.68 13.25 -8.27
#